data_AF-A0A954WJQ3-F1
#
_entry.id   AF-A0A954WJQ3-F1
#
_cell.length_a   1.000
_cell.length_b   1.000
_cell.length_c   1.000
_cell.angle_alpha   90.00
_cell.angle_beta   90.00
_cell.angle_gamma   90.00
#
_symmetry.space_group_name_H-M   'P 1'
#
loop_
_entity.id
_entity.type
_entity.pdbx_description
1 polymer ?
#
loop_
_entity_poly.entity_id
_entity_poly.type
_entity_poly.pdbx_seq_one_letter_code
_entity_poly.pdbx_strand_id
1 'polypeptide(L)'
;MKTNPAVRFLSLILLSAVATELSAAGQITKLDIYPSDIVLQTNQGRQQFVVVATRDDGVTMDVSRLATVQLADPGLARLDGATLYSTADGETKLNVEYQGLQTAATVTVKDAAADRPISFHLDVMPIFMRSGCNTGSCHGAARGKDGFRLSLFGFDPQGDYLRTTREIGFRRINLAVPEASLLVEKSIGSVPHTGGKRFDKDSEYYAKMIEWLKAGAPNDQGTPPNVVKLDIFPPAAVIEGENSTQQFIARAHYSDGSIRDVTHLTTFLTSNDNSAPIDENGLVTAAARGEAFVMGRFETHTVGSQVLVLPKDLQYEAPAVAGNYIDELIGDKLNKIRVLPSDLCSDEEFLRRVTVDIAGMLPTEEEYIEFTTDPSADKRAKLIDRLLERKEFSEIWAMKWSELLMVKSSNQVSYKAMFLYSNWLTDKIANNVPLDQMVRELLGANGGTFDNPATNFYQIERDTLKTAENVAQVFMGIRTQCAQCHNHPFDRWTMDD
;
A
#
# COMPACT_ATOMS: atom_id res chain seq x y z
N MET A 1 82.75 30.72 -20.26
CA MET A 1 83.17 30.07 -18.99
C MET A 1 81.98 30.16 -18.03
N LYS A 2 81.48 29.00 -17.58
CA LYS A 2 80.53 28.69 -16.49
C LYS A 2 79.58 29.80 -15.91
N THR A 3 78.27 29.53 -16.09
CA THR A 3 77.12 29.56 -15.14
C THR A 3 76.60 30.83 -14.45
N ASN A 4 75.32 31.17 -14.79
CA ASN A 4 74.16 31.69 -14.00
C ASN A 4 74.28 33.03 -13.22
N PRO A 5 73.19 33.77 -12.87
CA PRO A 5 71.75 33.40 -12.88
C PRO A 5 70.72 34.50 -13.32
N ALA A 6 69.43 34.09 -13.26
CA ALA A 6 68.26 34.86 -12.82
C ALA A 6 67.36 35.63 -13.85
N VAL A 7 66.33 34.92 -14.30
CA VAL A 7 64.87 35.19 -14.11
C VAL A 7 64.42 36.65 -13.89
N ARG A 8 63.58 37.16 -14.82
CA ARG A 8 62.24 37.75 -14.56
C ARG A 8 61.63 38.37 -15.85
N PHE A 9 60.39 38.00 -16.18
CA PHE A 9 59.22 38.86 -16.43
C PHE A 9 58.14 38.17 -17.31
N LEU A 10 57.05 37.82 -16.61
CA LEU A 10 55.63 38.01 -16.95
C LEU A 10 55.08 37.46 -18.28
N SER A 11 54.26 36.41 -18.25
CA SER A 11 52.79 36.45 -17.98
C SER A 11 51.99 37.05 -19.14
N LEU A 12 51.20 36.23 -19.84
CA LEU A 12 49.83 36.54 -20.24
C LEU A 12 49.13 35.29 -20.83
N ILE A 13 47.98 34.95 -20.25
CA ILE A 13 46.77 34.35 -20.85
C ILE A 13 46.83 32.89 -21.35
N LEU A 14 46.26 31.99 -20.53
CA LEU A 14 45.45 30.87 -20.99
C LEU A 14 44.37 30.61 -19.93
N LEU A 15 43.29 31.39 -20.02
CA LEU A 15 42.01 31.15 -19.35
C LEU A 15 41.01 30.81 -20.45
N SER A 16 40.63 29.53 -20.56
CA SER A 16 39.31 29.04 -21.01
C SER A 16 39.42 27.62 -21.60
N ALA A 17 39.45 26.59 -20.76
CA ALA A 17 39.02 25.23 -21.11
C ALA A 17 39.07 24.32 -19.87
N VAL A 18 38.31 24.67 -18.82
CA VAL A 18 37.88 23.69 -17.81
C VAL A 18 36.43 24.01 -17.45
N ALA A 19 35.55 23.87 -18.44
CA ALA A 19 34.12 23.78 -18.19
C ALA A 19 33.80 22.29 -18.00
N THR A 20 33.96 21.85 -16.75
CA THR A 20 33.06 20.91 -16.06
C THR A 20 32.33 19.88 -16.93
N GLU A 21 32.95 18.71 -17.09
CA GLU A 21 32.21 17.44 -17.16
C GLU A 21 31.77 17.06 -15.73
N LEU A 22 30.66 17.64 -15.29
CA LEU A 22 29.78 17.22 -14.19
C LEU A 22 28.39 17.66 -14.67
N SER A 23 27.37 16.83 -14.87
CA SER A 23 26.96 15.61 -14.16
C SER A 23 25.99 14.84 -15.07
N ALA A 24 26.16 13.52 -15.17
CA ALA A 24 25.20 12.61 -15.81
C ALA A 24 23.91 12.40 -14.96
N ALA A 25 23.82 13.01 -13.78
CA ALA A 25 22.60 13.04 -12.96
C ALA A 25 21.73 14.25 -13.33
N GLY A 26 20.45 14.00 -13.59
CA GLY A 26 19.45 15.01 -13.98
C GLY A 26 19.32 16.18 -13.01
N GLN A 27 18.81 17.32 -13.49
CA GLN A 27 18.69 18.53 -12.70
C GLN A 27 17.55 18.42 -11.70
N ILE A 28 17.76 18.84 -10.45
CA ILE A 28 16.69 18.94 -9.47
C ILE A 28 15.77 20.11 -9.84
N THR A 29 14.49 19.82 -9.99
CA THR A 29 13.46 20.79 -10.41
C THR A 29 12.45 21.12 -9.31
N LYS A 30 12.33 20.25 -8.30
CA LYS A 30 11.37 20.41 -7.21
C LYS A 30 11.94 19.97 -5.86
N LEU A 31 11.52 20.63 -4.79
CA LEU A 31 11.83 20.28 -3.41
C LEU A 31 10.54 20.33 -2.58
N ASP A 32 10.15 19.20 -2.01
CA ASP A 32 8.98 19.06 -1.14
C ASP A 32 9.41 18.67 0.28
N ILE A 33 8.69 19.16 1.27
CA ILE A 33 8.76 18.68 2.66
C ILE A 33 7.43 18.02 3.01
N TYR A 34 7.51 16.85 3.63
CA TYR A 34 6.36 16.09 4.09
C TYR A 34 6.40 15.83 5.60
N PRO A 35 5.28 16.04 6.31
CA PRO A 35 4.11 16.78 5.83
C PRO A 35 4.45 18.28 5.64
N SER A 36 3.71 18.96 4.76
CA SER A 36 3.86 20.41 4.54
C SER A 36 3.22 21.26 5.64
N ASP A 37 2.37 20.64 6.45
CA ASP A 37 1.76 21.18 7.66
C ASP A 37 2.09 20.27 8.85
N ILE A 38 2.62 20.87 9.92
CA ILE A 38 3.05 20.17 11.13
C ILE A 38 2.28 20.75 12.31
N VAL A 39 1.56 19.89 13.02
CA VAL A 39 0.84 20.26 14.24
C VAL A 39 1.43 19.49 15.41
N LEU A 40 2.03 20.19 16.36
CA LEU A 40 2.57 19.62 17.60
C LEU A 40 1.62 19.97 18.74
N GLN A 41 1.11 18.95 19.43
CA GLN A 41 0.17 19.14 20.55
C GLN A 41 0.77 18.59 21.83
N THR A 42 0.51 19.26 22.95
CA THR A 42 0.96 18.86 24.30
C THR A 42 2.48 18.90 24.47
N ASN A 43 2.96 18.68 25.69
CA ASN A 43 4.38 18.49 26.01
C ASN A 43 4.99 17.21 25.37
N GLN A 44 4.15 16.30 24.84
CA GLN A 44 4.55 15.06 24.16
C GLN A 44 4.51 15.20 22.62
N GLY A 45 4.21 16.39 22.10
CA GLY A 45 4.07 16.65 20.67
C GLY A 45 5.36 16.36 19.92
N ARG A 46 5.30 15.45 18.94
CA ARG A 46 6.39 15.15 18.01
C ARG A 46 5.90 14.94 16.59
N GLN A 47 6.73 15.29 15.61
CA GLN A 47 6.51 15.00 14.20
C GLN A 47 7.84 14.79 13.48
N GLN A 48 8.02 13.61 12.89
CA GLN A 48 9.06 13.37 11.89
C GLN A 48 8.69 14.05 10.58
N PHE A 49 9.67 14.51 9.83
CA PHE A 49 9.48 15.01 8.48
C PHE A 49 10.47 14.35 7.52
N VAL A 50 10.12 14.37 6.23
CA VAL A 50 10.98 13.90 5.14
C VAL A 50 11.05 15.00 4.09
N VAL A 51 12.24 15.24 3.56
CA VAL A 51 12.47 16.18 2.46
C VAL A 51 12.78 15.37 1.22
N VAL A 52 12.00 15.58 0.16
CA VAL A 52 12.13 14.88 -1.11
C VAL A 52 12.48 15.88 -2.21
N ALA A 53 13.61 15.65 -2.87
CA ALA A 53 13.98 16.37 -4.08
C ALA A 53 13.51 15.57 -5.31
N THR A 54 12.98 16.23 -6.33
CA THR A 54 12.57 15.61 -7.60
C THR A 54 13.41 16.15 -8.75
N ARG A 55 13.93 15.25 -9.57
CA ARG A 55 14.63 15.56 -10.82
C ARG A 55 13.66 15.84 -11.96
N ASP A 56 14.15 16.50 -13.00
CA ASP A 56 13.46 16.70 -14.29
C ASP A 56 12.93 15.41 -14.93
N ASP A 57 13.62 14.29 -14.72
CA ASP A 57 13.23 12.95 -15.21
C ASP A 57 12.29 12.17 -14.27
N GLY A 58 11.79 12.83 -13.22
CA GLY A 58 10.82 12.28 -12.26
C GLY A 58 11.42 11.43 -11.14
N VAL A 59 12.73 11.18 -11.11
CA VAL A 59 13.39 10.48 -10.00
C VAL A 59 13.29 11.33 -8.72
N THR A 60 12.96 10.68 -7.62
CA THR A 60 12.87 11.29 -6.29
C THR A 60 14.04 10.86 -5.42
N MET A 61 14.52 11.78 -4.58
CA MET A 61 15.62 11.53 -3.65
C MET A 61 15.23 12.00 -2.25
N ASP A 62 15.41 11.14 -1.25
CA ASP A 62 15.36 11.54 0.15
C ASP A 62 16.61 12.37 0.47
N VAL A 63 16.40 13.66 0.68
CA VAL A 63 17.46 14.62 1.00
C VAL A 63 17.33 15.14 2.41
N SER A 64 16.55 14.48 3.28
CA SER A 64 16.30 14.91 4.67
C SER A 64 17.58 15.10 5.47
N ARG A 65 18.62 14.30 5.18
CA ARG A 65 19.94 14.38 5.84
C ARG A 65 20.95 15.26 5.09
N LEU A 66 20.61 15.73 3.90
CA LEU A 66 21.48 16.52 3.02
C LEU A 66 21.04 17.97 2.90
N ALA A 67 19.75 18.24 3.09
CA ALA A 67 19.17 19.58 3.08
C ALA A 67 19.58 20.37 4.32
N THR A 68 19.72 21.68 4.15
CA THR A 68 19.85 22.60 5.27
C THR A 68 18.44 22.88 5.81
N VAL A 69 18.23 22.61 7.10
CA VAL A 69 16.92 22.75 7.75
C VAL A 69 17.04 23.73 8.92
N GLN A 70 16.14 24.71 8.98
CA GLN A 70 16.14 25.73 10.02
C GLN A 70 14.72 26.10 10.44
N LEU A 71 14.48 26.16 11.75
CA LEU A 71 13.28 26.77 12.32
C LEU A 71 13.41 28.30 12.32
N ALA A 72 12.39 28.98 11.80
CA ALA A 72 12.33 30.44 11.82
C ALA A 72 12.31 31.01 13.24
N ASP A 73 11.63 30.31 14.16
CA ASP A 73 11.61 30.60 15.59
C ASP A 73 11.86 29.30 16.38
N PRO A 74 13.09 29.06 16.88
CA PRO A 74 13.42 27.87 17.67
C PRO A 74 12.89 27.93 19.12
N GLY A 75 12.24 29.03 19.53
CA GLY A 75 11.58 29.13 20.84
C GLY A 75 10.26 28.35 20.91
N LEU A 76 9.62 28.11 19.76
CA LEU A 76 8.31 27.46 19.68
C LEU A 76 8.40 25.93 19.52
N ALA A 77 9.42 25.46 18.80
CA ALA A 77 9.68 24.03 18.60
C ALA A 77 11.18 23.74 18.64
N ARG A 78 11.54 22.51 19.00
CA ARG A 78 12.91 22.00 18.97
C ARG A 78 13.09 21.01 17.84
N LEU A 79 14.17 21.14 17.09
CA LEU A 79 14.59 20.21 16.04
C LEU A 79 15.64 19.23 16.58
N ASP A 80 15.46 17.94 16.31
CA ASP A 80 16.41 16.86 16.63
C ASP A 80 16.47 15.88 15.44
N GLY A 81 17.56 15.94 14.67
CA GLY A 81 17.61 15.28 13.37
C GLY A 81 16.45 15.73 12.47
N ALA A 82 15.67 14.76 11.97
CA ALA A 82 14.47 15.00 11.16
C ALA A 82 13.17 14.96 11.99
N THR A 83 13.23 15.23 13.29
CA THR A 83 12.06 15.24 14.19
C THR A 83 11.91 16.58 14.88
N LEU A 84 10.69 17.12 14.88
CA LEU A 84 10.30 18.28 15.66
C LEU A 84 9.61 17.86 16.97
N TYR A 85 9.85 18.65 18.02
CA TYR A 85 9.22 18.52 19.33
C TYR A 85 8.61 19.85 19.78
N SER A 86 7.50 19.80 20.51
CA SER A 86 6.84 20.99 21.06
C SER A 86 7.73 21.69 22.09
N THR A 87 7.63 23.03 22.18
CA THR A 87 8.33 23.82 23.21
C THR A 87 7.44 24.92 23.77
N ALA A 88 6.83 25.74 22.92
CA ALA A 88 5.90 26.78 23.33
C ALA A 88 4.83 27.03 22.26
N ASP A 89 3.65 27.48 22.69
CA ASP A 89 2.51 27.70 21.79
C ASP A 89 2.78 28.81 20.78
N GLY A 90 2.36 28.58 19.54
CA GLY A 90 2.49 29.56 18.46
C GLY A 90 2.61 28.90 17.09
N GLU A 91 2.95 29.71 16.10
CA GLU A 91 3.18 29.27 14.73
C GLU A 91 4.58 29.71 14.28
N THR A 92 5.32 28.80 13.67
CA THR A 92 6.65 29.03 13.08
C THR A 92 6.75 28.32 11.73
N LYS A 93 7.88 28.50 11.03
CA LYS A 93 8.17 27.80 9.78
C LYS A 93 9.40 26.93 9.92
N LEU A 94 9.32 25.72 9.37
CA LEU A 94 10.48 24.87 9.13
C LEU A 94 10.95 25.12 7.70
N ASN A 95 11.98 25.96 7.55
CA ASN A 95 12.56 26.29 6.26
C ASN A 95 13.58 25.22 5.86
N VAL A 96 13.54 24.83 4.59
CA VAL A 96 14.40 23.80 4.01
C VAL A 96 15.03 24.33 2.74
N GLU A 97 16.33 24.14 2.60
CA GLU A 97 17.09 24.47 1.40
C GLU A 97 17.95 23.28 0.94
N TYR A 98 17.91 22.98 -0.36
CA TYR A 98 18.78 21.99 -0.97
C TYR A 98 19.12 22.38 -2.41
N GLN A 99 20.42 22.48 -2.70
CA GLN A 99 20.96 22.85 -4.03
C GLN A 99 20.31 24.12 -4.64
N GLY A 100 20.06 25.14 -3.82
CA GLY A 100 19.48 26.41 -4.26
C GLY A 100 17.94 26.43 -4.41
N LEU A 101 17.27 25.30 -4.24
CA LEU A 101 15.81 25.25 -4.09
C LEU A 101 15.43 25.40 -2.62
N GLN A 102 14.32 26.09 -2.38
CA GLN A 102 13.79 26.35 -1.05
C GLN A 102 12.33 25.91 -0.95
N THR A 103 11.97 25.36 0.21
CA THR A 103 10.59 25.06 0.59
C THR A 103 10.41 25.27 2.09
N ALA A 104 9.17 25.28 2.58
CA ALA A 104 8.91 25.41 4.00
C ALA A 104 7.63 24.68 4.41
N ALA A 105 7.65 24.11 5.61
CA ALA A 105 6.45 23.60 6.27
C ALA A 105 5.98 24.59 7.36
N THR A 106 4.66 24.76 7.48
CA THR A 106 4.08 25.49 8.62
C THR A 106 4.11 24.59 9.85
N VAL A 107 4.62 25.09 10.97
CA VAL A 107 4.67 24.38 12.25
C VAL A 107 3.81 25.12 13.26
N THR A 108 2.70 24.51 13.67
CA THR A 108 1.82 25.04 14.71
C THR A 108 1.98 24.22 15.98
N VAL A 109 2.26 24.89 17.09
CA VAL A 109 2.35 24.27 18.42
C VAL A 109 1.16 24.71 19.26
N LYS A 110 0.44 23.75 19.83
CA LYS A 110 -0.75 23.98 20.67
C LYS A 110 -0.63 23.24 21.99
N ASP A 111 -1.07 23.90 23.06
CA ASP A 111 -1.12 23.36 24.41
C ASP A 111 0.23 22.76 24.87
N ALA A 112 1.36 23.36 24.51
CA ALA A 112 2.71 22.83 24.73
C ALA A 112 3.01 22.53 26.22
N ALA A 113 2.36 23.25 27.14
CA ALA A 113 2.48 23.04 28.57
C ALA A 113 1.52 21.97 29.13
N ALA A 114 0.52 21.54 28.35
CA ALA A 114 -0.43 20.53 28.77
C ALA A 114 0.25 19.15 28.78
N ASP A 115 0.01 18.40 29.85
CA ASP A 115 0.39 17.00 29.97
C ASP A 115 -0.86 16.14 29.79
N ARG A 116 -0.86 15.29 28.75
CA ARG A 116 -2.01 14.41 28.49
C ARG A 116 -1.91 13.17 29.37
N PRO A 117 -3.01 12.79 30.07
CA PRO A 117 -3.06 11.52 30.78
C PRO A 117 -2.78 10.33 29.85
N ILE A 118 -2.03 9.35 30.35
CA ILE A 118 -1.79 8.08 29.66
C ILE A 118 -3.12 7.40 29.34
N SER A 119 -3.28 6.97 28.08
CA SER A 119 -4.50 6.35 27.58
C SER A 119 -4.23 4.90 27.19
N PHE A 120 -5.13 4.00 27.57
CA PHE A 120 -5.02 2.61 27.11
C PHE A 120 -5.21 2.53 25.60
N HIS A 121 -6.26 3.16 25.09
CA HIS A 121 -6.57 3.15 23.65
C HIS A 121 -5.53 3.89 22.81
N LEU A 122 -5.09 5.09 23.21
CA LEU A 122 -4.23 5.93 22.37
C LEU A 122 -2.73 5.66 22.51
N ASP A 123 -2.29 4.96 23.58
CA ASP A 123 -0.86 4.78 23.89
C ASP A 123 -0.45 3.33 24.12
N VAL A 124 -1.31 2.49 24.69
CA VAL A 124 -0.96 1.09 25.02
C VAL A 124 -1.38 0.14 23.91
N MET A 125 -2.62 0.25 23.42
CA MET A 125 -3.11 -0.63 22.36
C MET A 125 -2.30 -0.57 21.06
N PRO A 126 -1.83 0.61 20.59
CA PRO A 126 -1.01 0.67 19.38
C PRO A 126 0.29 -0.12 19.50
N ILE A 127 0.84 -0.25 20.72
CA ILE A 127 2.02 -1.09 20.98
C ILE A 127 1.71 -2.56 20.70
N PHE A 128 0.53 -3.07 21.10
CA PHE A 128 0.17 -4.47 20.82
C PHE A 128 0.14 -4.76 19.33
N MET A 129 -0.28 -3.79 18.53
CA MET A 129 -0.29 -3.90 17.09
C MET A 129 1.10 -3.80 16.50
N ARG A 130 1.81 -2.71 16.81
CA ARG A 130 3.18 -2.45 16.37
C ARG A 130 4.10 -3.64 16.64
N SER A 131 3.97 -4.23 17.81
CA SER A 131 4.80 -5.36 18.26
C SER A 131 4.24 -6.73 17.88
N GLY A 132 3.17 -6.80 17.09
CA GLY A 132 2.61 -8.03 16.53
C GLY A 132 1.81 -8.92 17.50
N CYS A 133 1.53 -8.44 18.72
CA CYS A 133 0.83 -9.18 19.77
C CYS A 133 -0.62 -9.50 19.40
N ASN A 134 -1.33 -8.56 18.77
CA ASN A 134 -2.74 -8.67 18.41
C ASN A 134 -2.97 -9.06 16.93
N THR A 135 -2.01 -9.73 16.30
CA THR A 135 -2.14 -10.27 14.94
C THR A 135 -2.89 -11.60 14.93
N GLY A 136 -3.43 -12.00 13.78
CA GLY A 136 -4.13 -13.28 13.60
C GLY A 136 -3.28 -14.52 13.87
N SER A 137 -1.95 -14.38 13.89
CA SER A 137 -1.01 -15.46 14.25
C SER A 137 -0.81 -15.61 15.77
N CYS A 138 -1.14 -14.58 16.56
CA CYS A 138 -0.92 -14.48 18.01
C CYS A 138 -2.25 -14.24 18.75
N HIS A 139 -2.30 -13.31 19.70
CA HIS A 139 -3.45 -13.11 20.57
C HIS A 139 -4.66 -12.53 19.83
N GLY A 140 -4.47 -11.95 18.63
CA GLY A 140 -5.54 -11.50 17.74
C GLY A 140 -6.22 -12.62 16.95
N ALA A 141 -5.76 -13.87 17.07
CA ALA A 141 -6.46 -15.02 16.50
C ALA A 141 -7.88 -15.12 17.06
N ALA A 142 -8.83 -15.67 16.29
CA ALA A 142 -10.24 -15.79 16.72
C ALA A 142 -10.41 -16.50 18.08
N ARG A 143 -9.52 -17.44 18.42
CA ARG A 143 -9.49 -18.17 19.70
C ARG A 143 -8.47 -17.61 20.72
N GLY A 144 -7.72 -16.57 20.36
CA GLY A 144 -6.55 -16.11 21.10
C GLY A 144 -5.44 -17.15 21.16
N LYS A 145 -4.50 -16.97 22.10
CA LYS A 145 -3.45 -17.94 22.45
C LYS A 145 -3.38 -18.10 23.96
N ASP A 146 -3.33 -19.35 24.42
CA ASP A 146 -3.15 -19.72 25.82
C ASP A 146 -4.12 -18.99 26.78
N GLY A 147 -5.38 -18.85 26.36
CA GLY A 147 -6.43 -18.18 27.12
C GLY A 147 -6.29 -16.65 27.19
N PHE A 148 -5.45 -16.04 26.35
CA PHE A 148 -5.41 -14.59 26.15
C PHE A 148 -5.78 -14.23 24.72
N ARG A 149 -6.89 -13.49 24.60
CA ARG A 149 -7.46 -13.05 23.33
C ARG A 149 -7.44 -11.52 23.31
N LEU A 150 -6.79 -10.95 22.31
CA LEU A 150 -6.91 -9.55 21.96
C LEU A 150 -7.78 -9.45 20.71
N SER A 151 -8.38 -8.30 20.49
CA SER A 151 -9.06 -7.97 19.25
C SER A 151 -8.02 -7.90 18.13
N LEU A 152 -8.38 -8.40 16.95
CA LEU A 152 -7.49 -8.33 15.81
C LEU A 152 -7.21 -6.84 15.53
N PHE A 153 -5.93 -6.43 15.49
CA PHE A 153 -5.52 -5.05 15.19
C PHE A 153 -6.18 -3.94 16.04
N GLY A 154 -6.76 -4.26 17.20
CA GLY A 154 -7.32 -3.26 18.10
C GLY A 154 -8.78 -2.85 17.81
N PHE A 155 -9.54 -3.66 17.05
CA PHE A 155 -10.96 -3.37 16.74
C PHE A 155 -11.91 -3.31 17.96
N ASP A 156 -11.52 -3.80 19.14
CA ASP A 156 -12.35 -3.77 20.37
C ASP A 156 -11.53 -3.28 21.59
N PRO A 157 -11.33 -1.95 21.72
CA PRO A 157 -10.54 -1.36 22.80
C PRO A 157 -11.02 -1.70 24.20
N GLN A 158 -12.34 -1.63 24.44
CA GLN A 158 -12.90 -1.91 25.75
C GLN A 158 -12.73 -3.39 26.14
N GLY A 159 -12.97 -4.30 25.19
CA GLY A 159 -12.73 -5.72 25.41
C GLY A 159 -11.25 -6.03 25.63
N ASP A 160 -10.35 -5.39 24.90
CA ASP A 160 -8.90 -5.59 25.08
C ASP A 160 -8.40 -5.08 26.42
N TYR A 161 -8.93 -3.96 26.90
CA TYR A 161 -8.67 -3.49 28.26
C TYR A 161 -9.13 -4.52 29.30
N LEU A 162 -10.37 -5.02 29.17
CA LEU A 162 -10.94 -6.00 30.11
C LEU A 162 -10.13 -7.31 30.12
N ARG A 163 -9.78 -7.83 28.93
CA ARG A 163 -9.00 -9.06 28.77
C ARG A 163 -7.57 -8.90 29.29
N THR A 164 -6.99 -7.72 29.13
CA THR A 164 -5.64 -7.43 29.65
C THR A 164 -5.64 -7.30 31.18
N THR A 165 -6.65 -6.65 31.77
CA THR A 165 -6.61 -6.22 33.18
C THR A 165 -7.47 -7.03 34.15
N ARG A 166 -8.52 -7.74 33.70
CA ARG A 166 -9.54 -8.37 34.58
C ARG A 166 -9.85 -9.84 34.30
N GLU A 167 -9.79 -10.31 33.05
CA GLU A 167 -10.35 -11.62 32.65
C GLU A 167 -9.80 -12.84 33.41
N ILE A 168 -8.54 -12.81 33.85
CA ILE A 168 -7.96 -13.82 34.79
C ILE A 168 -7.32 -13.12 35.99
N GLY A 169 -8.01 -12.12 36.52
CA GLY A 169 -7.55 -11.30 37.63
C GLY A 169 -6.23 -10.58 37.33
N PHE A 170 -5.40 -10.38 38.36
CA PHE A 170 -4.12 -9.65 38.28
C PHE A 170 -2.95 -10.54 37.82
N ARG A 171 -3.20 -11.60 37.04
CA ARG A 171 -2.12 -12.51 36.61
C ARG A 171 -1.30 -11.98 35.43
N ARG A 172 -1.87 -11.08 34.61
CA ARG A 172 -1.18 -10.50 33.45
C ARG A 172 -0.43 -9.22 33.80
N ILE A 173 -0.99 -8.44 34.72
CA ILE A 173 -0.45 -7.16 35.17
C ILE A 173 -0.20 -7.20 36.68
N ASN A 174 0.92 -6.64 37.10
CA ASN A 174 1.29 -6.49 38.50
C ASN A 174 1.40 -4.99 38.81
N LEU A 175 0.39 -4.42 39.46
CA LEU A 175 0.38 -2.99 39.79
C LEU A 175 1.29 -2.63 40.98
N ALA A 176 1.70 -3.62 41.78
CA ALA A 176 2.64 -3.40 42.88
C ALA A 176 4.09 -3.36 42.39
N VAL A 177 4.41 -4.17 41.38
CA VAL A 177 5.71 -4.20 40.70
C VAL A 177 5.47 -4.23 39.18
N PRO A 178 5.20 -3.06 38.54
CA PRO A 178 4.89 -2.95 37.12
C PRO A 178 5.83 -3.71 36.20
N GLU A 179 7.13 -3.66 36.47
CA GLU A 179 8.19 -4.31 35.71
C GLU A 179 8.11 -5.85 35.77
N ALA A 180 7.47 -6.42 36.80
CA ALA A 180 7.22 -7.85 36.97
C ALA A 180 5.82 -8.27 36.47
N SER A 181 5.15 -7.42 35.68
CA SER A 181 3.93 -7.81 34.98
C SER A 181 4.25 -8.87 33.94
N LEU A 182 3.58 -10.01 33.97
CA LEU A 182 3.83 -11.10 33.02
C LEU A 182 3.66 -10.66 31.55
N LEU A 183 2.73 -9.72 31.30
CA LEU A 183 2.57 -9.06 30.00
C LEU A 183 3.87 -8.40 29.53
N VAL A 184 4.55 -7.67 30.42
CA VAL A 184 5.79 -6.96 30.14
C VAL A 184 6.96 -7.93 30.01
N GLU A 185 7.12 -8.85 30.97
CA GLU A 185 8.22 -9.82 30.99
C GLU A 185 8.25 -10.71 29.74
N LYS A 186 7.07 -11.19 29.30
CA LYS A 186 6.95 -11.96 28.05
C LYS A 186 7.28 -11.12 26.82
N SER A 187 6.90 -9.85 26.82
CA SER A 187 7.13 -8.96 25.68
C SER A 187 8.61 -8.61 25.50
N ILE A 188 9.36 -8.45 26.59
CA ILE A 188 10.82 -8.24 26.53
C ILE A 188 11.64 -9.53 26.48
N GLY A 189 10.97 -10.69 26.59
CA GLY A 189 11.61 -12.00 26.55
C GLY A 189 12.39 -12.37 27.83
N SER A 190 12.09 -11.76 28.98
CA SER A 190 12.71 -12.14 30.26
C SER A 190 12.15 -13.45 30.82
N VAL A 191 10.96 -13.86 30.36
CA VAL A 191 10.36 -15.17 30.63
C VAL A 191 9.95 -15.84 29.32
N PRO A 192 9.89 -17.19 29.27
CA PRO A 192 9.51 -17.91 28.07
C PRO A 192 8.14 -17.49 27.53
N HIS A 193 8.09 -17.23 26.23
CA HIS A 193 6.90 -16.88 25.49
C HIS A 193 6.96 -17.51 24.11
N THR A 194 5.93 -18.24 23.71
CA THR A 194 5.86 -18.90 22.39
C THR A 194 5.92 -17.90 21.24
N GLY A 195 5.40 -16.68 21.43
CA GLY A 195 5.55 -15.60 20.46
C GLY A 195 6.97 -15.01 20.41
N GLY A 196 7.87 -15.39 21.31
CA GLY A 196 9.20 -14.79 21.41
C GLY A 196 9.16 -13.37 21.96
N LYS A 197 10.33 -12.72 21.90
CA LYS A 197 10.54 -11.32 22.27
C LYS A 197 9.90 -10.40 21.24
N ARG A 198 9.25 -9.34 21.72
CA ARG A 198 8.48 -8.38 20.92
C ARG A 198 9.08 -6.98 20.89
N PHE A 199 9.79 -6.56 21.93
CA PHE A 199 10.57 -5.32 21.94
C PHE A 199 11.61 -5.34 23.06
N ASP A 200 12.54 -4.39 23.01
CA ASP A 200 13.58 -4.23 24.01
C ASP A 200 13.11 -3.47 25.27
N LYS A 201 13.86 -3.65 26.37
CA LYS A 201 13.58 -3.00 27.66
C LYS A 201 13.86 -1.49 27.64
N ASP A 202 14.73 -1.03 26.76
CA ASP A 202 15.05 0.38 26.53
C ASP A 202 14.18 1.03 25.44
N SER A 203 13.24 0.28 24.85
CA SER A 203 12.29 0.82 23.87
C SER A 203 11.28 1.78 24.51
N GLU A 204 10.79 2.72 23.71
CA GLU A 204 9.67 3.58 24.10
C GLU A 204 8.38 2.80 24.39
N TYR A 205 8.21 1.64 23.74
CA TYR A 205 7.07 0.75 23.98
C TYR A 205 7.09 0.20 25.42
N TYR A 206 8.26 -0.27 25.88
CA TYR A 206 8.44 -0.70 27.26
C TYR A 206 8.16 0.46 28.23
N ALA A 207 8.78 1.63 27.98
CA ALA A 207 8.61 2.80 28.83
C ALA A 207 7.13 3.21 28.96
N LYS A 208 6.39 3.25 27.84
CA LYS A 208 4.99 3.66 27.80
C LYS A 208 4.05 2.64 28.46
N MET A 209 4.30 1.34 28.31
CA MET A 209 3.56 0.32 29.07
C MET A 209 3.82 0.42 30.57
N ILE A 210 5.07 0.65 30.99
CA ILE A 210 5.41 0.81 32.41
C ILE A 210 4.78 2.07 32.99
N GLU A 211 4.75 3.17 32.23
CA GLU A 211 4.04 4.40 32.60
C GLU A 211 2.55 4.13 32.87
N TRP A 212 1.86 3.45 31.95
CA TRP A 212 0.46 3.05 32.12
C TRP A 212 0.24 2.18 33.36
N LEU A 213 1.09 1.18 33.58
CA LEU A 213 1.01 0.30 34.75
C LEU A 213 1.27 1.06 36.07
N LYS A 214 2.24 1.98 36.09
CA LYS A 214 2.55 2.84 37.25
C LYS A 214 1.41 3.81 37.57
N ALA A 215 0.67 4.25 36.56
CA ALA A 215 -0.56 5.03 36.73
C ALA A 215 -1.75 4.19 37.27
N GLY A 216 -1.55 2.90 37.56
CA GLY A 216 -2.60 2.00 38.05
C GLY A 216 -3.39 1.30 36.94
N ALA A 217 -2.82 1.23 35.72
CA ALA A 217 -3.48 0.70 34.53
C ALA A 217 -4.88 1.30 34.31
N PRO A 218 -5.01 2.64 34.25
CA PRO A 218 -6.32 3.28 34.11
C PRO A 218 -6.99 2.83 32.81
N ASN A 219 -8.32 2.67 32.88
CA ASN A 219 -9.13 2.69 31.67
C ASN A 219 -9.27 4.14 31.19
N ASP A 220 -9.52 4.29 29.90
CA ASP A 220 -9.79 5.60 29.32
C ASP A 220 -10.99 6.28 29.97
N GLN A 221 -10.89 7.59 30.17
CA GLN A 221 -11.98 8.41 30.67
C GLN A 221 -12.86 8.84 29.49
N GLY A 222 -14.14 8.46 29.52
CA GLY A 222 -15.05 8.70 28.39
C GLY A 222 -14.67 7.88 27.16
N THR A 223 -15.04 8.36 25.98
CA THR A 223 -14.70 7.74 24.69
C THR A 223 -13.52 8.50 24.09
N PRO A 224 -12.32 7.90 24.01
CA PRO A 224 -11.19 8.52 23.31
C PRO A 224 -11.53 8.82 21.85
N PRO A 225 -10.88 9.82 21.24
CA PRO A 225 -11.04 10.05 19.81
C PRO A 225 -10.50 8.85 19.02
N ASN A 226 -11.20 8.48 17.95
CA ASN A 226 -10.79 7.39 17.06
C ASN A 226 -9.99 7.95 15.89
N VAL A 227 -9.11 7.13 15.30
CA VAL A 227 -8.49 7.48 14.01
C VAL A 227 -9.56 7.50 12.93
N VAL A 228 -9.57 8.57 12.13
CA VAL A 228 -10.46 8.74 10.98
C VAL A 228 -9.72 8.73 9.64
N LYS A 229 -8.40 8.90 9.67
CA LYS A 229 -7.52 8.87 8.49
C LYS A 229 -6.09 8.57 8.90
N LEU A 230 -5.39 7.80 8.07
CA LEU A 230 -3.95 7.62 8.11
C LEU A 230 -3.33 8.19 6.84
N ASP A 231 -2.32 9.04 6.96
CA ASP A 231 -1.46 9.44 5.85
C ASP A 231 -0.13 8.67 5.94
N ILE A 232 0.44 8.32 4.79
CA ILE A 232 1.83 7.90 4.67
C ILE A 232 2.54 8.84 3.68
N PHE A 233 3.76 9.25 4.02
CA PHE A 233 4.55 10.16 3.20
C PHE A 233 5.93 9.58 2.90
N PRO A 234 6.55 9.90 1.74
CA PRO A 234 5.94 10.66 0.63
C PRO A 234 4.81 9.87 -0.05
N PRO A 235 3.89 10.54 -0.78
CA PRO A 235 2.74 9.85 -1.39
C PRO A 235 3.15 8.85 -2.48
N ALA A 236 4.30 9.07 -3.12
CA ALA A 236 4.97 8.14 -4.01
C ALA A 236 6.48 8.39 -4.00
N ALA A 237 7.26 7.41 -4.43
CA ALA A 237 8.70 7.53 -4.63
C ALA A 237 9.13 6.83 -5.93
N VAL A 238 10.07 7.45 -6.64
CA VAL A 238 10.77 6.90 -7.80
C VAL A 238 12.25 6.88 -7.47
N ILE A 239 12.75 5.73 -7.03
CA ILE A 239 14.10 5.57 -6.50
C ILE A 239 15.00 5.01 -7.61
N GLU A 240 16.13 5.67 -7.86
CA GLU A 240 17.13 5.24 -8.83
C GLU A 240 18.32 4.57 -8.13
N GLY A 241 18.70 3.38 -8.62
CA GLY A 241 19.88 2.65 -8.19
C GLY A 241 19.69 1.79 -6.95
N GLU A 242 20.35 0.64 -6.94
CA GLU A 242 20.36 -0.28 -5.79
C GLU A 242 20.97 0.38 -4.55
N ASN A 243 20.41 0.06 -3.39
CA ASN A 243 20.76 0.58 -2.07
C ASN A 243 20.46 2.08 -1.83
N SER A 244 19.89 2.78 -2.80
CA SER A 244 19.29 4.10 -2.56
C SER A 244 18.12 3.97 -1.60
N THR A 245 17.98 4.92 -0.67
CA THR A 245 16.98 4.83 0.40
C THR A 245 15.94 5.92 0.34
N GLN A 246 14.73 5.63 0.82
CA GLN A 246 13.66 6.59 1.03
C GLN A 246 12.99 6.34 2.38
N GLN A 247 13.01 7.33 3.27
CA GLN A 247 12.25 7.27 4.51
C GLN A 247 10.77 7.49 4.22
N PHE A 248 9.91 6.63 4.79
CA PHE A 248 8.48 6.83 4.89
C PHE A 248 8.07 7.14 6.32
N ILE A 249 7.12 8.05 6.49
CA ILE A 249 6.55 8.43 7.79
C ILE A 249 5.03 8.31 7.76
N ALA A 250 4.41 8.18 8.93
CA ALA A 250 2.97 8.01 9.05
C ALA A 250 2.35 9.02 10.02
N ARG A 251 1.19 9.56 9.65
CA ARG A 251 0.46 10.58 10.41
C ARG A 251 -1.00 10.21 10.54
N ALA A 252 -1.50 10.10 11.76
CA ALA A 252 -2.89 9.78 12.04
C ALA A 252 -3.70 11.05 12.34
N HIS A 253 -4.91 11.11 11.79
CA HIS A 253 -5.91 12.14 12.08
C HIS A 253 -7.00 11.54 12.94
N TYR A 254 -7.38 12.25 13.99
CA TYR A 254 -8.34 11.79 14.98
C TYR A 254 -9.67 12.53 14.89
N SER A 255 -10.74 11.91 15.40
CA SER A 255 -12.10 12.44 15.33
C SER A 255 -12.34 13.75 16.09
N ASP A 256 -11.43 14.13 17.00
CA ASP A 256 -11.43 15.42 17.69
C ASP A 256 -10.63 16.52 16.94
N GLY A 257 -10.10 16.20 15.76
CA GLY A 257 -9.27 17.08 14.97
C GLY A 257 -7.80 17.09 15.38
N SER A 258 -7.39 16.31 16.39
CA SER A 258 -5.97 16.13 16.71
C SER A 258 -5.25 15.34 15.63
N ILE A 259 -3.95 15.60 15.49
CA ILE A 259 -3.08 14.97 14.50
C ILE A 259 -1.84 14.48 15.24
N ARG A 260 -1.43 13.23 15.00
CA ARG A 260 -0.27 12.63 15.66
C ARG A 260 0.65 11.98 14.64
N ASP A 261 1.95 12.16 14.83
CA ASP A 261 2.93 11.26 14.25
C ASP A 261 2.81 9.89 14.88
N VAL A 262 2.54 8.89 14.04
CA VAL A 262 2.40 7.50 14.43
C VAL A 262 3.41 6.61 13.71
N THR A 263 4.46 7.18 13.11
CA THR A 263 5.49 6.45 12.35
C THR A 263 6.05 5.28 13.14
N HIS A 264 6.46 5.55 14.37
CA HIS A 264 6.99 4.56 15.32
C HIS A 264 5.97 3.49 15.77
N LEU A 265 4.66 3.74 15.67
CA LEU A 265 3.61 2.76 15.99
C LEU A 265 3.04 2.07 14.76
N THR A 266 3.42 2.53 13.56
CA THR A 266 2.90 2.02 12.31
C THR A 266 3.57 0.70 11.96
N THR A 267 2.81 -0.30 11.55
CA THR A 267 3.38 -1.50 10.93
C THR A 267 3.58 -1.22 9.44
N PHE A 268 4.84 -1.16 9.01
CA PHE A 268 5.19 -1.01 7.60
C PHE A 268 5.29 -2.37 6.90
N LEU A 269 4.80 -2.43 5.67
CA LEU A 269 4.76 -3.62 4.82
C LEU A 269 5.04 -3.21 3.37
N THR A 270 5.43 -4.14 2.52
CA THR A 270 5.55 -3.91 1.07
C THR A 270 4.90 -5.05 0.30
N SER A 271 4.35 -4.74 -0.88
CA SER A 271 3.79 -5.75 -1.78
C SER A 271 4.86 -6.47 -2.61
N ASN A 272 6.10 -5.98 -2.62
CA ASN A 272 7.18 -6.53 -3.43
C ASN A 272 8.56 -6.26 -2.79
N ASP A 273 8.95 -7.14 -1.86
CA ASP A 273 10.25 -7.12 -1.17
C ASP A 273 11.45 -7.28 -2.12
N ASN A 274 11.26 -7.85 -3.31
CA ASN A 274 12.37 -7.99 -4.27
C ASN A 274 12.80 -6.64 -4.85
N SER A 275 11.90 -5.66 -4.85
CA SER A 275 12.14 -4.35 -5.46
C SER A 275 12.31 -3.26 -4.42
N ALA A 276 11.37 -3.14 -3.47
CA ALA A 276 11.39 -2.10 -2.45
C ALA A 276 11.07 -2.71 -1.07
N PRO A 277 12.01 -3.46 -0.47
CA PRO A 277 11.91 -3.87 0.91
C PRO A 277 11.85 -2.63 1.81
N ILE A 278 11.00 -2.69 2.83
CA ILE A 278 10.84 -1.65 3.85
C ILE A 278 11.10 -2.22 5.23
N ASP A 279 11.90 -1.52 6.03
CA ASP A 279 12.16 -1.93 7.40
C ASP A 279 11.05 -1.49 8.37
N GLU A 280 11.16 -1.94 9.62
CA GLU A 280 10.18 -1.59 10.65
C GLU A 280 10.10 -0.08 10.92
N ASN A 281 11.13 0.70 10.63
CA ASN A 281 11.16 2.14 10.87
C ASN A 281 10.66 2.95 9.67
N GLY A 282 10.18 2.28 8.62
CA GLY A 282 9.67 2.92 7.42
C GLY A 282 10.75 3.26 6.38
N LEU A 283 11.97 2.74 6.52
CA LEU A 283 13.05 2.98 5.56
C LEU A 283 12.98 1.97 4.43
N VAL A 284 12.68 2.45 3.22
CA VAL A 284 12.81 1.66 1.99
C VAL A 284 14.26 1.65 1.55
N THR A 285 14.77 0.48 1.15
CA THR A 285 16.06 0.34 0.48
C THR A 285 15.83 -0.26 -0.91
N ALA A 286 16.12 0.48 -1.97
CA ALA A 286 15.93 0.01 -3.34
C ALA A 286 16.77 -1.24 -3.62
N ALA A 287 16.13 -2.25 -4.19
CA ALA A 287 16.73 -3.50 -4.61
C ALA A 287 16.56 -3.66 -6.14
N ALA A 288 15.96 -4.75 -6.60
CA ALA A 288 15.78 -4.97 -8.03
C ALA A 288 14.81 -3.94 -8.64
N ARG A 289 14.96 -3.74 -9.95
CA ARG A 289 13.97 -3.00 -10.74
C ARG A 289 12.57 -3.58 -10.52
N GLY A 290 11.60 -2.71 -10.29
CA GLY A 290 10.22 -3.13 -10.15
C GLY A 290 9.36 -2.07 -9.50
N GLU A 291 8.12 -2.45 -9.27
CA GLU A 291 7.16 -1.64 -8.55
C GLU A 291 6.74 -2.37 -7.27
N ALA A 292 6.52 -1.58 -6.22
CA ALA A 292 5.91 -2.01 -4.98
C ALA A 292 4.89 -0.97 -4.50
N PHE A 293 3.94 -1.43 -3.70
CA PHE A 293 3.19 -0.58 -2.80
C PHE A 293 3.74 -0.78 -1.39
N VAL A 294 4.33 0.27 -0.84
CA VAL A 294 4.67 0.36 0.57
C VAL A 294 3.42 0.74 1.33
N MET A 295 3.08 -0.02 2.36
CA MET A 295 1.86 0.16 3.15
C MET A 295 2.22 0.49 4.59
N GLY A 296 1.54 1.49 5.15
CA GLY A 296 1.53 1.78 6.57
C GLY A 296 0.21 1.33 7.16
N ARG A 297 0.26 0.58 8.26
CA ARG A 297 -0.91 0.25 9.05
C ARG A 297 -0.84 0.82 10.45
N PHE A 298 -1.91 1.49 10.86
CA PHE A 298 -2.10 1.98 12.21
C PHE A 298 -3.58 1.84 12.60
N GLU A 299 -3.84 1.21 13.74
CA GLU A 299 -5.18 0.79 14.17
C GLU A 299 -5.91 0.04 13.03
N THR A 300 -7.09 0.53 12.68
CA THR A 300 -8.00 -0.05 11.68
C THR A 300 -7.69 0.41 10.25
N HIS A 301 -6.68 1.25 10.05
CA HIS A 301 -6.39 1.90 8.78
C HIS A 301 -5.14 1.30 8.13
N THR A 302 -5.24 0.95 6.84
CA THR A 302 -4.10 0.60 5.99
C THR A 302 -4.09 1.57 4.81
N VAL A 303 -2.96 2.24 4.57
CA VAL A 303 -2.76 3.11 3.41
C VAL A 303 -1.48 2.75 2.69
N GLY A 304 -1.48 2.89 1.36
CA GLY A 304 -0.35 2.50 0.51
C GLY A 304 0.19 3.68 -0.30
N SER A 305 1.51 3.71 -0.47
CA SER A 305 2.24 4.60 -1.37
C SER A 305 3.01 3.80 -2.39
N GLN A 306 2.97 4.26 -3.64
CA GLN A 306 3.65 3.61 -4.74
C GLN A 306 5.16 3.89 -4.68
N VAL A 307 5.96 2.85 -4.77
CA VAL A 307 7.41 2.91 -4.91
C VAL A 307 7.81 2.26 -6.22
N LEU A 308 8.54 3.00 -7.03
CA LEU A 308 9.12 2.52 -8.26
C LEU A 308 10.64 2.51 -8.12
N VAL A 309 11.27 1.36 -8.40
CA VAL A 309 12.72 1.23 -8.39
C VAL A 309 13.22 1.09 -9.82
N LEU A 310 14.12 2.00 -10.19
CA LEU A 310 14.72 2.09 -11.51
C LEU A 310 16.21 1.74 -11.46
N PRO A 311 16.74 1.05 -12.48
CA PRO A 311 18.18 0.86 -12.60
C PRO A 311 18.89 2.21 -12.71
N LYS A 312 20.08 2.30 -12.12
CA LYS A 312 20.93 3.48 -12.22
C LYS A 312 21.43 3.67 -13.65
N ASP A 313 21.50 4.92 -14.11
CA ASP A 313 22.07 5.32 -15.40
C ASP A 313 21.39 4.61 -16.60
N LEU A 314 20.13 4.19 -16.44
CA LEU A 314 19.35 3.54 -17.48
C LEU A 314 19.15 4.48 -18.66
N GLN A 315 19.71 4.10 -19.81
CA GLN A 315 19.42 4.77 -21.07
C GLN A 315 18.01 4.40 -21.51
N TYR A 316 17.09 5.36 -21.41
CA TYR A 316 15.69 5.18 -21.73
C TYR A 316 15.16 6.38 -22.51
N GLU A 317 14.68 6.13 -23.73
CA GLU A 317 13.93 7.07 -24.53
C GLU A 317 12.49 6.56 -24.57
N ALA A 318 11.55 7.37 -24.06
CA ALA A 318 10.15 6.99 -24.01
C ALA A 318 9.62 6.89 -25.46
N PRO A 319 9.19 5.70 -25.92
CA PRO A 319 8.60 5.58 -27.24
C PRO A 319 7.25 6.31 -27.29
N ALA A 320 6.86 6.74 -28.48
CA ALA A 320 5.51 7.22 -28.70
C ALA A 320 4.51 6.11 -28.39
N VAL A 321 3.53 6.41 -27.54
CA VAL A 321 2.43 5.48 -27.27
C VAL A 321 1.46 5.56 -28.45
N ALA A 322 1.14 4.42 -29.04
CA ALA A 322 0.26 4.30 -30.20
C ALA A 322 -0.71 3.14 -29.97
N GLY A 323 -1.92 3.24 -30.52
CA GLY A 323 -2.96 2.23 -30.37
C GLY A 323 -4.28 2.83 -29.90
N ASN A 324 -5.01 2.08 -29.08
CA ASN A 324 -6.27 2.52 -28.46
C ASN A 324 -6.06 2.95 -26.99
N TYR A 325 -7.14 3.32 -26.30
CA TYR A 325 -7.07 3.79 -24.90
C TYR A 325 -6.45 2.77 -23.92
N ILE A 326 -6.50 1.46 -24.21
CA ILE A 326 -5.84 0.42 -23.41
C ILE A 326 -4.33 0.48 -23.65
N ASP A 327 -3.91 0.62 -24.90
CA ASP A 327 -2.49 0.79 -25.25
C ASP A 327 -1.91 2.08 -24.67
N GLU A 328 -2.71 3.15 -24.59
CA GLU A 328 -2.37 4.38 -23.87
C GLU A 328 -2.04 4.12 -22.40
N LEU A 329 -2.94 3.43 -21.68
CA LEU A 329 -2.74 3.07 -20.28
C LEU A 329 -1.54 2.15 -20.06
N ILE A 330 -1.32 1.18 -20.95
CA ILE A 330 -0.17 0.28 -20.91
C ILE A 330 1.13 1.05 -21.21
N GLY A 331 1.13 1.87 -22.25
CA GLY A 331 2.28 2.69 -22.65
C GLY A 331 2.68 3.67 -21.57
N ASP A 332 1.73 4.37 -20.96
CA ASP A 332 1.95 5.26 -19.81
C ASP A 332 2.57 4.50 -18.64
N LYS A 333 2.07 3.28 -18.38
CA LYS A 333 2.62 2.42 -17.33
C LYS A 333 4.06 2.03 -17.64
N LEU A 334 4.34 1.54 -18.85
CA LEU A 334 5.67 1.14 -19.30
C LEU A 334 6.65 2.31 -19.25
N ASN A 335 6.23 3.49 -19.70
CA ASN A 335 6.98 4.73 -19.64
C ASN A 335 7.34 5.11 -18.20
N LYS A 336 6.35 5.05 -17.31
CA LYS A 336 6.57 5.31 -15.88
C LYS A 336 7.63 4.37 -15.30
N ILE A 337 7.59 3.09 -15.62
CA ILE A 337 8.57 2.09 -15.13
C ILE A 337 9.82 1.95 -16.02
N ARG A 338 9.98 2.83 -17.01
CA ARG A 338 11.06 2.87 -18.02
C ARG A 338 11.28 1.55 -18.77
N VAL A 339 10.22 0.77 -18.99
CA VAL A 339 10.25 -0.47 -19.77
C VAL A 339 9.95 -0.14 -21.22
N LEU A 340 10.76 -0.68 -22.15
CA LEU A 340 10.42 -0.62 -23.57
C LEU A 340 9.40 -1.73 -23.88
N PRO A 341 8.34 -1.43 -24.64
CA PRO A 341 7.42 -2.45 -25.12
C PRO A 341 8.18 -3.45 -26.00
N SER A 342 7.75 -4.70 -25.99
CA SER A 342 8.25 -5.70 -26.93
C SER A 342 7.87 -5.32 -28.37
N ASP A 343 8.69 -5.74 -29.32
CA ASP A 343 8.38 -5.59 -30.74
C ASP A 343 7.07 -6.29 -31.12
N LEU A 344 6.47 -5.83 -32.22
CA LEU A 344 5.31 -6.50 -32.81
C LEU A 344 5.68 -7.93 -33.22
N CYS A 345 4.87 -8.89 -32.77
CA CYS A 345 5.04 -10.30 -33.13
C CYS A 345 4.81 -10.54 -34.63
N SER A 346 5.34 -11.66 -35.13
CA SER A 346 5.12 -12.09 -36.52
C SER A 346 3.65 -12.43 -36.77
N ASP A 347 3.25 -12.54 -38.03
CA ASP A 347 1.88 -12.90 -38.40
C ASP A 347 1.51 -14.32 -37.96
N GLU A 348 2.45 -15.26 -38.04
CA GLU A 348 2.25 -16.64 -37.59
C GLU A 348 2.07 -16.71 -36.06
N GLU A 349 2.87 -15.95 -35.31
CA GLU A 349 2.74 -15.85 -33.86
C GLU A 349 1.42 -15.18 -33.47
N PHE A 350 1.07 -14.09 -34.15
CA PHE A 350 -0.19 -13.37 -33.91
C PHE A 350 -1.38 -14.29 -34.15
N LEU A 351 -1.48 -14.89 -35.34
CA LEU A 351 -2.59 -15.78 -35.73
C LEU A 351 -2.77 -16.92 -34.72
N ARG A 352 -1.67 -17.61 -34.35
CA ARG A 352 -1.74 -18.70 -33.38
C ARG A 352 -2.24 -18.21 -32.01
N ARG A 353 -1.75 -17.07 -31.51
CA ARG A 353 -2.16 -16.53 -30.21
C ARG A 353 -3.62 -16.12 -30.21
N VAL A 354 -4.06 -15.32 -31.19
CA VAL A 354 -5.43 -14.79 -31.20
C VAL A 354 -6.49 -15.88 -31.41
N THR A 355 -6.25 -16.89 -32.25
CA THR A 355 -7.22 -17.98 -32.42
C THR A 355 -7.35 -18.82 -31.15
N VAL A 356 -6.25 -19.07 -30.44
CA VAL A 356 -6.27 -19.80 -29.16
C VAL A 356 -6.95 -18.96 -28.07
N ASP A 357 -6.60 -17.68 -27.96
CA ASP A 357 -7.10 -16.84 -26.87
C ASP A 357 -8.59 -16.49 -27.03
N ILE A 358 -9.03 -16.21 -28.26
CA ILE A 358 -10.40 -15.79 -28.57
C ILE A 358 -11.32 -17.00 -28.77
N ALA A 359 -10.91 -18.00 -29.56
CA ALA A 359 -11.77 -19.12 -29.96
C ALA A 359 -11.39 -20.45 -29.28
N GLY A 360 -10.30 -20.53 -28.52
CA GLY A 360 -9.87 -21.76 -27.85
C GLY A 360 -9.34 -22.84 -28.80
N MET A 361 -9.03 -22.50 -30.06
CA MET A 361 -8.62 -23.45 -31.10
C MET A 361 -7.36 -23.01 -31.84
N LEU A 362 -6.74 -23.94 -32.56
CA LEU A 362 -5.66 -23.62 -33.50
C LEU A 362 -6.27 -23.15 -34.84
N PRO A 363 -5.58 -22.26 -35.58
CA PRO A 363 -6.01 -21.90 -36.94
C PRO A 363 -5.95 -23.13 -37.86
N THR A 364 -6.87 -23.22 -38.82
CA THR A 364 -6.76 -24.22 -39.89
C THR A 364 -5.66 -23.85 -40.88
N GLU A 365 -5.28 -24.80 -41.74
CA GLU A 365 -4.31 -24.53 -42.81
C GLU A 365 -4.82 -23.45 -43.77
N GLU A 366 -6.12 -23.47 -44.08
CA GLU A 366 -6.75 -22.46 -44.93
C GLU A 366 -6.74 -21.08 -44.29
N GLU A 367 -7.10 -20.96 -43.00
CA GLU A 367 -7.05 -19.69 -42.25
C GLU A 367 -5.62 -19.14 -42.18
N TYR A 368 -4.62 -20.03 -42.04
CA TYR A 368 -3.21 -19.65 -42.07
C TYR A 368 -2.79 -19.06 -43.42
N ILE A 369 -3.10 -19.75 -44.52
CA ILE A 369 -2.75 -19.29 -45.86
C ILE A 369 -3.46 -17.98 -46.16
N GLU A 370 -4.75 -17.86 -45.84
CA GLU A 370 -5.53 -16.64 -46.05
C GLU A 370 -4.92 -15.46 -45.30
N PHE A 371 -4.64 -15.61 -44.00
CA PHE A 371 -4.13 -14.51 -43.17
C PHE A 371 -2.69 -14.10 -43.53
N THR A 372 -1.82 -15.06 -43.84
CA THR A 372 -0.41 -14.78 -44.16
C THR A 372 -0.24 -14.18 -45.56
N THR A 373 -1.17 -14.46 -46.48
CA THR A 373 -1.13 -13.90 -47.84
C THR A 373 -1.93 -12.62 -48.01
N ASP A 374 -2.81 -12.26 -47.07
CA ASP A 374 -3.55 -10.99 -47.07
C ASP A 374 -2.59 -9.79 -46.91
N PRO A 375 -2.51 -8.87 -47.91
CA PRO A 375 -1.67 -7.68 -47.83
C PRO A 375 -2.35 -6.50 -47.11
N SER A 376 -3.60 -6.65 -46.66
CA SER A 376 -4.37 -5.56 -46.06
C SER A 376 -3.75 -5.10 -44.74
N ALA A 377 -3.58 -3.78 -44.58
CA ALA A 377 -3.01 -3.20 -43.37
C ALA A 377 -3.86 -3.46 -42.10
N ASP A 378 -5.16 -3.72 -42.27
CA ASP A 378 -6.14 -3.98 -41.20
C ASP A 378 -6.47 -5.47 -41.03
N LYS A 379 -5.72 -6.38 -41.65
CA LYS A 379 -6.00 -7.83 -41.61
C LYS A 379 -6.11 -8.41 -40.18
N ARG A 380 -5.33 -7.87 -39.23
CA ARG A 380 -5.38 -8.27 -37.81
C ARG A 380 -6.71 -7.92 -37.16
N ALA A 381 -7.23 -6.71 -37.41
CA ALA A 381 -8.52 -6.28 -36.90
C ALA A 381 -9.66 -7.12 -37.50
N LYS A 382 -9.65 -7.32 -38.83
CA LYS A 382 -10.63 -8.18 -39.51
C LYS A 382 -10.62 -9.61 -39.00
N LEU A 383 -9.45 -10.19 -38.73
CA LEU A 383 -9.35 -11.51 -38.14
C LEU A 383 -9.98 -11.55 -36.74
N ILE A 384 -9.70 -10.56 -35.89
CA ILE A 384 -10.28 -10.45 -34.55
C ILE A 384 -11.81 -10.38 -34.64
N ASP A 385 -12.37 -9.52 -35.50
CA ASP A 385 -13.82 -9.38 -35.67
C ASP A 385 -14.45 -10.72 -36.08
N ARG A 386 -13.86 -11.41 -37.08
CA ARG A 386 -14.32 -12.74 -37.49
C ARG A 386 -14.27 -13.76 -36.35
N LEU A 387 -13.21 -13.75 -35.55
CA LEU A 387 -13.06 -14.67 -34.41
C LEU A 387 -14.08 -14.38 -33.30
N LEU A 388 -14.43 -13.12 -33.06
CA LEU A 388 -15.44 -12.73 -32.06
C LEU A 388 -16.86 -13.13 -32.48
N GLU A 389 -17.13 -13.18 -33.78
CA GLU A 389 -18.43 -13.64 -34.33
C GLU A 389 -18.59 -15.17 -34.32
N ARG A 390 -17.53 -15.93 -34.01
CA ARG A 390 -17.56 -17.39 -33.99
C ARG A 390 -18.34 -17.95 -32.80
N LYS A 391 -19.00 -19.08 -33.03
CA LYS A 391 -19.64 -19.88 -31.97
C LYS A 391 -18.63 -20.26 -30.89
N GLU A 392 -17.41 -20.61 -31.29
CA GLU A 392 -16.36 -21.05 -30.38
C GLU A 392 -15.92 -19.96 -29.39
N PHE A 393 -15.94 -18.68 -29.80
CA PHE A 393 -15.73 -17.56 -28.87
C PHE A 393 -16.80 -17.54 -27.78
N SER A 394 -18.08 -17.66 -28.17
CA SER A 394 -19.18 -17.65 -27.21
C SER A 394 -19.11 -18.83 -26.24
N GLU A 395 -18.76 -20.02 -26.74
CA GLU A 395 -18.65 -21.25 -25.93
C GLU A 395 -17.47 -21.20 -24.95
N ILE A 396 -16.27 -20.77 -25.39
CA ILE A 396 -15.10 -20.71 -24.50
C ILE A 396 -15.27 -19.65 -23.42
N TRP A 397 -15.85 -18.49 -23.75
CA TRP A 397 -16.09 -17.44 -22.77
C TRP A 397 -17.24 -17.79 -21.82
N ALA A 398 -18.29 -18.45 -22.31
CA ALA A 398 -19.34 -18.99 -21.44
C ALA A 398 -18.77 -20.03 -20.48
N MET A 399 -17.83 -20.87 -20.92
CA MET A 399 -17.13 -21.83 -20.06
C MET A 399 -16.30 -21.13 -18.98
N LYS A 400 -15.51 -20.10 -19.34
CA LYS A 400 -14.72 -19.30 -18.36
C LYS A 400 -15.62 -18.65 -17.31
N TRP A 401 -16.73 -18.04 -17.73
CA TRP A 401 -17.70 -17.44 -16.82
C TRP A 401 -18.47 -18.47 -16.00
N SER A 402 -18.74 -19.64 -16.56
CA SER A 402 -19.45 -20.73 -15.87
C SER A 402 -18.75 -21.17 -14.58
N GLU A 403 -17.42 -21.11 -14.54
CA GLU A 403 -16.65 -21.39 -13.33
C GLU A 403 -16.92 -20.36 -12.23
N LEU A 404 -16.84 -19.06 -12.57
CA LEU A 404 -17.10 -17.95 -11.65
C LEU A 404 -18.56 -17.91 -11.20
N LEU A 405 -19.49 -18.24 -12.09
CA LEU A 405 -20.93 -18.20 -11.87
C LEU A 405 -21.51 -19.53 -11.36
N MET A 406 -20.63 -20.47 -11.00
CA MET A 406 -20.98 -21.75 -10.37
C MET A 406 -21.97 -22.60 -11.18
N VAL A 407 -21.88 -22.61 -12.51
CA VAL A 407 -22.72 -23.43 -13.39
C VAL A 407 -22.31 -24.90 -13.24
N LYS A 408 -22.89 -25.60 -12.27
CA LYS A 408 -22.59 -27.01 -11.98
C LYS A 408 -23.82 -27.75 -11.46
N SER A 409 -24.12 -28.93 -11.99
CA SER A 409 -25.20 -29.76 -11.46
C SER A 409 -24.76 -30.57 -10.25
N SER A 410 -25.71 -30.94 -9.38
CA SER A 410 -25.47 -31.84 -8.25
C SER A 410 -26.70 -32.71 -7.98
N ASN A 411 -26.65 -33.56 -6.96
CA ASN A 411 -27.84 -34.30 -6.52
C ASN A 411 -28.97 -33.38 -6.02
N GLN A 412 -28.66 -32.12 -5.68
CA GLN A 412 -29.64 -31.12 -5.21
C GLN A 412 -30.05 -30.14 -6.32
N VAL A 413 -29.24 -29.99 -7.37
CA VAL A 413 -29.49 -29.05 -8.47
C VAL A 413 -29.47 -29.79 -9.80
N SER A 414 -30.65 -29.87 -10.43
CA SER A 414 -30.84 -30.71 -11.63
C SER A 414 -29.94 -30.30 -12.79
N TYR A 415 -29.50 -31.29 -13.57
CA TYR A 415 -28.76 -31.07 -14.81
C TYR A 415 -29.51 -30.13 -15.77
N LYS A 416 -30.83 -30.33 -15.95
CA LYS A 416 -31.65 -29.51 -16.84
C LYS A 416 -31.58 -28.03 -16.47
N ALA A 417 -31.64 -27.69 -15.18
CA ALA A 417 -31.59 -26.30 -14.73
C ALA A 417 -30.25 -25.65 -15.08
N MET A 418 -29.14 -26.34 -14.79
CA MET A 418 -27.80 -25.84 -15.10
C MET A 418 -27.52 -25.78 -16.59
N PHE A 419 -28.06 -26.72 -17.37
CA PHE A 419 -27.97 -26.68 -18.83
C PHE A 419 -28.67 -25.43 -19.40
N LEU A 420 -29.87 -25.12 -18.92
CA LEU A 420 -30.56 -23.89 -19.31
C LEU A 420 -29.81 -22.63 -18.86
N TYR A 421 -29.20 -22.65 -17.68
CA TYR A 421 -28.39 -21.53 -17.19
C TYR A 421 -27.11 -21.33 -18.01
N SER A 422 -26.44 -22.41 -18.39
CA SER A 422 -25.28 -22.40 -19.29
C SER A 422 -25.65 -21.84 -20.67
N ASN A 423 -26.80 -22.26 -21.22
CA ASN A 423 -27.29 -21.72 -22.50
C ASN A 423 -27.62 -20.24 -22.38
N TRP A 424 -28.30 -19.82 -21.31
CA TRP A 424 -28.56 -18.40 -21.06
C TRP A 424 -27.27 -17.59 -21.07
N LEU A 425 -26.22 -18.06 -20.38
CA LEU A 425 -24.92 -17.37 -20.35
C LEU A 425 -24.25 -17.33 -21.73
N THR A 426 -24.30 -18.45 -22.46
CA THR A 426 -23.78 -18.54 -23.84
C THR A 426 -24.50 -17.56 -24.75
N ASP A 427 -25.84 -17.46 -24.64
CA ASP A 427 -26.65 -16.52 -25.40
C ASP A 427 -26.32 -15.06 -25.06
N LYS A 428 -26.08 -14.72 -23.78
CA LYS A 428 -25.67 -13.36 -23.38
C LYS A 428 -24.34 -12.96 -24.04
N ILE A 429 -23.38 -13.87 -24.08
CA ILE A 429 -22.07 -13.62 -24.69
C ILE A 429 -22.20 -13.55 -26.22
N ALA A 430 -22.92 -14.48 -26.84
CA ALA A 430 -23.12 -14.51 -28.29
C ALA A 430 -23.83 -13.26 -28.83
N ASN A 431 -24.75 -12.70 -28.05
CA ASN A 431 -25.45 -11.46 -28.41
C ASN A 431 -24.72 -10.19 -27.97
N ASN A 432 -23.47 -10.30 -27.49
CA ASN A 432 -22.65 -9.18 -27.00
C ASN A 432 -23.41 -8.28 -26.00
N VAL A 433 -24.13 -8.90 -25.06
CA VAL A 433 -24.88 -8.16 -24.04
C VAL A 433 -23.89 -7.44 -23.11
N PRO A 434 -24.04 -6.12 -22.86
CA PRO A 434 -23.17 -5.40 -21.94
C PRO A 434 -23.12 -6.05 -20.56
N LEU A 435 -21.91 -6.15 -20.00
CA LEU A 435 -21.67 -6.83 -18.72
C LEU A 435 -22.55 -6.29 -17.59
N ASP A 436 -22.74 -4.97 -17.52
CA ASP A 436 -23.58 -4.33 -16.50
C ASP A 436 -25.06 -4.76 -16.60
N GLN A 437 -25.56 -4.99 -17.83
CA GLN A 437 -26.92 -5.48 -18.05
C GLN A 437 -27.04 -6.96 -17.68
N MET A 438 -26.07 -7.79 -18.09
CA MET A 438 -26.02 -9.21 -17.75
C MET A 438 -26.00 -9.41 -16.23
N VAL A 439 -25.20 -8.62 -15.50
CA VAL A 439 -25.11 -8.69 -14.04
C VAL A 439 -26.39 -8.23 -13.36
N ARG A 440 -27.03 -7.15 -13.82
CA ARG A 440 -28.34 -6.71 -13.26
C ARG A 440 -29.43 -7.75 -13.46
N GLU A 441 -29.46 -8.38 -14.64
CA GLU A 441 -30.40 -9.46 -14.93
C GLU A 441 -30.15 -10.68 -14.04
N LEU A 442 -28.88 -11.05 -13.85
CA LEU A 442 -28.47 -12.16 -12.99
C LEU A 442 -28.86 -11.93 -11.52
N LEU A 443 -28.45 -10.80 -10.95
CA LEU A 443 -28.67 -10.49 -9.53
C LEU A 443 -30.13 -10.11 -9.24
N GLY A 444 -30.86 -9.59 -10.22
CA GLY A 444 -32.29 -9.31 -10.14
C GLY A 444 -33.19 -10.51 -10.48
N ALA A 445 -32.61 -11.65 -10.83
CA ALA A 445 -33.35 -12.82 -11.29
C ALA A 445 -34.29 -13.35 -10.21
N ASN A 446 -35.50 -13.69 -10.62
CA ASN A 446 -36.52 -14.28 -9.77
C ASN A 446 -37.43 -15.22 -10.60
N GLY A 447 -38.21 -16.05 -9.90
CA GLY A 447 -39.13 -17.01 -10.51
C GLY A 447 -38.58 -18.44 -10.56
N GLY A 448 -39.17 -19.26 -11.44
CA GLY A 448 -38.78 -20.67 -11.59
C GLY A 448 -37.43 -20.84 -12.28
N THR A 449 -36.63 -21.81 -11.84
CA THR A 449 -35.27 -22.06 -12.34
C THR A 449 -35.20 -22.59 -13.78
N PHE A 450 -36.33 -23.05 -14.32
CA PHE A 450 -36.44 -23.41 -15.73
C PHE A 450 -36.96 -22.27 -16.62
N ASP A 451 -37.83 -21.42 -16.06
CA ASP A 451 -38.46 -20.31 -16.80
C ASP A 451 -37.54 -19.08 -16.84
N ASN A 452 -36.81 -18.83 -15.75
CA ASN A 452 -35.78 -17.81 -15.64
C ASN A 452 -34.45 -18.47 -15.21
N PRO A 453 -33.64 -18.93 -16.18
CA PRO A 453 -32.42 -19.68 -15.89
C PRO A 453 -31.39 -18.94 -15.05
N ALA A 454 -31.35 -17.60 -15.08
CA ALA A 454 -30.44 -16.79 -14.27
C ALA A 454 -30.64 -16.99 -12.76
N THR A 455 -31.86 -17.35 -12.32
CA THR A 455 -32.19 -17.65 -10.91
C THR A 455 -31.34 -18.80 -10.35
N ASN A 456 -30.76 -19.63 -11.22
CA ASN A 456 -29.90 -20.73 -10.81
C ASN A 456 -28.60 -20.32 -10.12
N PHE A 457 -28.17 -19.07 -10.26
CA PHE A 457 -27.04 -18.53 -9.49
C PHE A 457 -27.22 -18.74 -7.98
N TYR A 458 -28.45 -18.58 -7.48
CA TYR A 458 -28.82 -18.74 -6.08
C TYR A 458 -29.18 -20.18 -5.66
N GLN A 459 -29.19 -21.12 -6.60
CA GLN A 459 -29.57 -22.52 -6.28
C GLN A 459 -28.41 -23.31 -5.68
N ILE A 460 -27.19 -22.98 -6.11
CA ILE A 460 -25.98 -23.69 -5.72
C ILE A 460 -25.51 -23.27 -4.33
N GLU A 461 -25.52 -21.97 -4.06
CA GLU A 461 -25.24 -21.41 -2.75
C GLU A 461 -26.47 -20.66 -2.26
N ARG A 462 -27.01 -21.10 -1.13
CA ARG A 462 -28.23 -20.54 -0.51
C ARG A 462 -27.92 -19.81 0.79
N ASP A 463 -26.70 -19.94 1.30
CA ASP A 463 -26.24 -19.12 2.41
C ASP A 463 -26.05 -17.69 1.93
N THR A 464 -26.69 -16.75 2.64
CA THR A 464 -26.72 -15.34 2.25
C THR A 464 -25.34 -14.70 2.32
N LEU A 465 -24.53 -15.04 3.32
CA LEU A 465 -23.19 -14.47 3.49
C LEU A 465 -22.23 -14.96 2.40
N LYS A 466 -22.25 -16.25 2.11
CA LYS A 466 -21.43 -16.82 1.02
C LYS A 466 -21.85 -16.33 -0.35
N THR A 467 -23.15 -16.13 -0.56
CA THR A 467 -23.65 -15.55 -1.81
C THR A 467 -23.15 -14.11 -1.97
N ALA A 468 -23.24 -13.29 -0.91
CA ALA A 468 -22.71 -11.93 -0.92
C ALA A 468 -21.20 -11.89 -1.16
N GLU A 469 -20.43 -12.80 -0.55
CA GLU A 469 -18.99 -12.98 -0.78
C GLU A 469 -18.69 -13.30 -2.25
N ASN A 470 -19.40 -14.28 -2.84
CA ASN A 470 -19.22 -14.65 -4.25
C ASN A 470 -19.53 -13.47 -5.17
N VAL A 471 -20.60 -12.71 -4.90
CA VAL A 471 -20.95 -11.51 -5.67
C VAL A 471 -19.85 -10.45 -5.58
N ALA A 472 -19.37 -10.14 -4.38
CA ALA A 472 -18.29 -9.17 -4.17
C ALA A 472 -17.00 -9.60 -4.88
N GLN A 473 -16.66 -10.89 -4.81
CA GLN A 473 -15.45 -11.40 -5.44
C GLN A 473 -15.54 -11.40 -6.96
N VAL A 474 -16.64 -11.90 -7.53
CA VAL A 474 -16.79 -12.05 -8.99
C VAL A 474 -16.97 -10.72 -9.69
N PHE A 475 -17.81 -9.82 -9.14
CA PHE A 475 -18.21 -8.60 -9.85
C PHE A 475 -17.50 -7.33 -9.37
N MET A 476 -16.97 -7.33 -8.15
CA MET A 476 -16.28 -6.16 -7.59
C MET A 476 -14.77 -6.40 -7.41
N GLY A 477 -14.29 -7.64 -7.58
CA GLY A 477 -12.89 -8.00 -7.34
C GLY A 477 -12.48 -7.90 -5.87
N ILE A 478 -13.45 -7.91 -4.94
CA ILE A 478 -13.24 -7.70 -3.51
C ILE A 478 -13.40 -9.02 -2.76
N ARG A 479 -12.50 -9.30 -1.82
CA ARG A 479 -12.64 -10.45 -0.91
C ARG A 479 -13.18 -9.98 0.43
N THR A 480 -14.46 -10.25 0.69
CA THR A 480 -15.11 -9.90 1.97
C THR A 480 -15.14 -11.06 2.97
N GLN A 481 -14.58 -12.22 2.62
CA GLN A 481 -14.61 -13.43 3.47
C GLN A 481 -14.13 -13.16 4.91
N CYS A 482 -13.02 -12.44 5.06
CA CYS A 482 -12.49 -12.12 6.38
C CYS A 482 -13.44 -11.22 7.18
N ALA A 483 -14.10 -10.28 6.49
CA ALA A 483 -15.08 -9.34 7.04
C ALA A 483 -16.32 -10.01 7.65
N GLN A 484 -16.55 -11.30 7.41
CA GLN A 484 -17.70 -12.01 8.01
C GLN A 484 -17.54 -12.25 9.52
N CYS A 485 -16.30 -12.30 10.03
CA CYS A 485 -16.02 -12.64 11.43
C CYS A 485 -15.24 -11.55 12.18
N HIS A 486 -14.54 -10.70 11.45
CA HIS A 486 -13.81 -9.53 11.96
C HIS A 486 -13.57 -8.56 10.81
N ASN A 487 -13.38 -7.27 11.06
CA ASN A 487 -13.04 -6.32 10.00
C ASN A 487 -11.84 -6.78 9.15
N HIS A 488 -11.87 -6.50 7.84
CA HIS A 488 -10.95 -7.08 6.88
C HIS A 488 -9.50 -6.73 7.24
N PRO A 489 -8.61 -7.73 7.30
CA PRO A 489 -7.29 -7.54 7.85
C PRO A 489 -6.32 -6.85 6.90
N PHE A 490 -6.69 -6.59 5.64
CA PHE A 490 -5.83 -5.99 4.60
C PHE A 490 -6.56 -5.01 3.69
N ASP A 491 -7.79 -4.64 4.03
CA ASP A 491 -8.65 -3.83 3.19
C ASP A 491 -9.61 -3.05 4.10
N ARG A 492 -10.31 -2.07 3.56
CA ARG A 492 -11.15 -1.12 4.31
C ARG A 492 -12.48 -1.68 4.82
N TRP A 493 -12.87 -2.88 4.38
CA TRP A 493 -14.19 -3.46 4.66
C TRP A 493 -14.32 -3.87 6.12
N THR A 494 -15.44 -3.50 6.74
CA THR A 494 -15.79 -3.85 8.12
C THR A 494 -16.83 -4.97 8.15
N MET A 495 -17.15 -5.51 9.32
CA MET A 495 -18.24 -6.49 9.47
C MET A 495 -19.63 -5.88 9.22
N ASP A 496 -19.75 -4.56 9.31
CA ASP A 496 -21.02 -3.84 9.11
C ASP A 496 -21.31 -3.56 7.62
N ASP A 497 -20.29 -3.65 6.75
CA ASP A 497 -20.38 -3.55 5.28
C ASP A 497 -20.79 -4.89 4.66
#